data_AF-A3YW33-F1
#
_entry.id   AF-A3YW33-F1
#
_cell.length_a   1.000
_cell.length_b   1.000
_cell.length_c   1.000
_cell.angle_alpha   90.00
_cell.angle_beta   90.00
_cell.angle_gamma   90.00
#
_symmetry.space_group_name_H-M   'P 1'
#
loop_
_entity.id
_entity.type
_entity.pdbx_description
1 polymer ?
#
loop_
_entity_poly.entity_id
_entity_poly.type
_entity_poly.pdbx_seq_one_letter_code
_entity_poly.pdbx_strand_id
1 'polypeptide(L)'
;MADLHALGLETYQGYVGSVAQHTAVHVGRAAEALRLLITSPQMRAAMGASAARRARECFSWPVVIAQYKELFQELAARRETAALNQAPRSRIAVHPLRGEPFADFVGFATQVLRPRSSLRLRGELPGTGFDRVNQVALNRAFSRLHGTPEEARRILELLAAEPGLTAATLLQSFPPARAEFIILTIVWLAKLGLLDWLEASPGSASIVQQSGA
;
A
#
# COMPACT_ATOMS: atom_id res chain seq x y z
N MET A 1 8.60 7.92 -11.37
CA MET A 1 9.17 6.56 -11.60
C MET A 1 8.65 5.90 -12.86
N ALA A 2 7.33 5.95 -13.13
CA ALA A 2 6.77 5.46 -14.39
C ALA A 2 7.49 6.05 -15.61
N ASP A 3 7.81 7.34 -15.60
CA ASP A 3 8.55 8.02 -16.68
C ASP A 3 10.02 7.60 -16.78
N LEU A 4 10.71 7.37 -15.66
CA LEU A 4 12.11 6.92 -15.66
C LEU A 4 12.23 5.49 -16.21
N HIS A 5 11.35 4.59 -15.77
CA HIS A 5 11.22 3.27 -16.39
C HIS A 5 10.79 3.40 -17.86
N ALA A 6 9.97 4.41 -18.18
CA ALA A 6 9.53 4.61 -19.55
C ALA A 6 10.65 4.94 -20.52
N LEU A 7 11.58 5.76 -20.06
CA LEU A 7 12.78 6.19 -20.75
C LEU A 7 13.92 5.16 -20.67
N GLY A 8 13.70 3.99 -20.04
CA GLY A 8 14.73 2.97 -19.84
C GLY A 8 15.82 3.34 -18.83
N LEU A 9 15.62 4.44 -18.09
CA LEU A 9 16.54 4.95 -17.07
C LEU A 9 16.38 4.26 -15.71
N GLU A 10 15.33 3.45 -15.57
CA GLU A 10 15.08 2.58 -14.42
C GLU A 10 14.72 1.19 -14.92
N THR A 11 15.18 0.15 -14.22
CA THR A 11 14.84 -1.23 -14.58
C THR A 11 13.41 -1.56 -14.13
N TYR A 12 12.78 -2.55 -14.76
CA TYR A 12 11.48 -3.04 -14.28
C TYR A 12 11.55 -3.47 -12.81
N GLN A 13 12.63 -4.15 -12.41
CA GLN A 13 12.87 -4.56 -11.02
C GLN A 13 12.99 -3.37 -10.07
N GLY A 14 13.68 -2.31 -10.50
CA GLY A 14 13.76 -1.02 -9.80
C GLY A 14 12.39 -0.39 -9.57
N TYR A 15 11.60 -0.34 -10.64
CA TYR A 15 10.25 0.20 -10.64
C TYR A 15 9.30 -0.56 -9.71
N VAL A 16 9.14 -1.87 -9.89
CA VAL A 16 8.21 -2.67 -9.08
C VAL A 16 8.70 -2.83 -7.64
N GLY A 17 10.02 -2.94 -7.44
CA GLY A 17 10.62 -3.00 -6.12
C GLY A 17 10.32 -1.73 -5.31
N SER A 18 10.38 -0.56 -5.96
CA SER A 18 10.07 0.70 -5.30
C SER A 18 8.58 0.82 -4.94
N VAL A 19 7.66 0.41 -5.81
CA VAL A 19 6.22 0.35 -5.48
C VAL A 19 5.97 -0.62 -4.31
N ALA A 20 6.63 -1.78 -4.33
CA ALA A 20 6.50 -2.77 -3.27
C ALA A 20 6.97 -2.26 -1.91
N GLN A 21 7.99 -1.39 -1.84
CA GLN A 21 8.43 -0.77 -0.57
C GLN A 21 7.37 0.11 0.09
N HIS A 22 6.40 0.60 -0.70
CA HIS A 22 5.34 1.50 -0.26
C HIS A 22 3.97 0.84 -0.30
N THR A 23 3.95 -0.49 -0.14
CA THR A 23 2.74 -1.27 0.09
C THR A 23 2.92 -2.05 1.39
N ALA A 24 2.06 -1.79 2.36
CA ALA A 24 2.13 -2.38 3.70
C ALA A 24 0.97 -3.36 3.93
N VAL A 25 1.28 -4.52 4.48
CA VAL A 25 0.29 -5.49 4.96
C VAL A 25 0.38 -5.52 6.48
N HIS A 26 -0.75 -5.34 7.15
CA HIS A 26 -0.78 -5.45 8.61
C HIS A 26 -0.64 -6.92 9.02
N VAL A 27 0.58 -7.34 9.39
CA VAL A 27 0.92 -8.73 9.71
C VAL A 27 0.01 -9.33 10.79
N GLY A 28 -0.31 -8.59 11.86
CA GLY A 28 -1.20 -9.09 12.92
C GLY A 28 -2.62 -9.44 12.42
N ARG A 29 -3.28 -8.53 11.69
CA ARG A 29 -4.58 -8.77 11.04
C ARG A 29 -4.52 -9.91 10.03
N ALA A 30 -3.46 -9.99 9.24
CA ALA A 30 -3.27 -11.08 8.27
C ALA A 30 -3.16 -12.43 8.99
N ALA A 31 -2.36 -12.51 10.06
CA ALA A 31 -2.21 -13.70 10.88
C ALA A 31 -3.54 -14.11 11.54
N GLU A 32 -4.29 -13.16 12.09
CA GLU A 32 -5.60 -13.44 12.70
C GLU A 32 -6.63 -13.91 11.67
N ALA A 33 -6.67 -13.28 10.49
CA ALA A 33 -7.54 -13.71 9.40
C ALA A 33 -7.19 -15.13 8.91
N LEU A 34 -5.89 -15.44 8.78
CA LEU A 34 -5.43 -16.78 8.45
C LEU A 34 -5.79 -17.79 9.54
N ARG A 35 -5.62 -17.44 10.81
CA ARG A 35 -5.99 -18.29 11.95
C ARG A 35 -7.48 -18.62 11.95
N LEU A 36 -8.34 -17.62 11.74
CA LEU A 36 -9.79 -17.82 11.63
C LEU A 36 -10.16 -18.75 10.46
N LEU A 37 -9.53 -18.56 9.30
CA LEU A 37 -9.77 -19.41 8.12
C LEU A 37 -9.28 -20.86 8.33
N ILE A 38 -8.10 -21.03 8.92
CA ILE A 38 -7.50 -22.35 9.17
C ILE A 38 -8.28 -23.13 10.23
N THR A 39 -8.80 -22.46 11.25
CA THR A 39 -9.51 -23.14 12.35
C THR A 39 -11.00 -23.35 12.10
N SER A 40 -11.60 -22.69 11.10
CA SER A 40 -13.03 -22.83 10.78
C SER A 40 -13.29 -23.61 9.47
N PRO A 41 -13.71 -24.89 9.54
CA PRO A 41 -14.13 -25.64 8.36
C PRO A 41 -15.29 -25.00 7.60
N GLN A 42 -16.25 -24.42 8.33
CA GLN A 42 -17.39 -23.73 7.75
C GLN A 42 -16.95 -22.52 6.91
N MET A 43 -16.03 -21.71 7.43
CA MET A 43 -15.52 -20.54 6.70
C MET A 43 -14.80 -20.96 5.42
N ARG A 44 -13.98 -22.03 5.46
CA ARG A 44 -13.32 -22.57 4.26
C ARG A 44 -14.33 -23.04 3.22
N ALA A 45 -15.37 -23.77 3.64
CA ALA A 45 -16.42 -24.23 2.74
C ALA A 45 -17.17 -23.06 2.09
N ALA A 46 -17.56 -22.05 2.89
CA ALA A 46 -18.25 -20.86 2.39
C ALA A 46 -17.37 -20.04 1.42
N MET A 47 -16.10 -19.80 1.78
CA MET A 47 -15.16 -19.07 0.93
C MET A 47 -14.87 -19.84 -0.37
N GLY A 48 -14.72 -21.17 -0.31
CA GLY A 48 -14.55 -22.03 -1.48
C GLY A 48 -15.77 -22.03 -2.41
N ALA A 49 -16.98 -22.12 -1.86
CA ALA A 49 -18.21 -22.03 -2.65
C ALA A 49 -18.36 -20.65 -3.33
N SER A 50 -18.01 -19.57 -2.62
CA SER A 50 -17.99 -18.21 -3.19
C SER A 50 -16.97 -18.07 -4.32
N ALA A 51 -15.74 -18.56 -4.12
CA ALA A 51 -14.69 -18.55 -5.14
C ALA A 51 -15.09 -19.35 -6.38
N ALA A 52 -15.64 -20.56 -6.21
CA ALA A 52 -16.10 -21.40 -7.31
C ALA A 52 -17.24 -20.74 -8.11
N ARG A 53 -18.15 -20.06 -7.42
CA ARG A 53 -19.23 -19.28 -8.06
C ARG A 53 -18.65 -18.12 -8.88
N ARG A 54 -17.80 -17.30 -8.28
CA ARG A 54 -17.13 -16.18 -8.95
C ARG A 54 -16.31 -16.64 -10.16
N ALA A 55 -15.63 -17.78 -10.05
CA ALA A 55 -14.91 -18.37 -11.17
C ALA A 55 -15.83 -18.69 -12.36
N ARG A 56 -17.01 -19.27 -12.11
CA ARG A 56 -17.99 -19.56 -13.18
C ARG A 56 -18.63 -18.30 -13.75
N GLU A 57 -19.05 -17.39 -12.88
CA GLU A 57 -19.81 -16.18 -13.26
C GLU A 57 -18.95 -15.10 -13.92
N CYS A 58 -17.68 -14.98 -13.54
CA CYS A 58 -16.82 -13.89 -14.01
C CYS A 58 -15.65 -14.35 -14.88
N PHE A 59 -15.16 -15.59 -14.69
CA PHE A 59 -13.90 -16.05 -15.27
C PHE A 59 -14.04 -17.30 -16.14
N SER A 60 -15.27 -17.74 -16.45
CA SER A 60 -15.47 -18.78 -17.44
C SER A 60 -15.15 -18.24 -18.83
N TRP A 61 -14.65 -19.12 -19.71
CA TRP A 61 -14.22 -18.70 -21.04
C TRP A 61 -15.30 -17.95 -21.85
N PRO A 62 -16.59 -18.37 -21.83
CA PRO A 62 -17.64 -17.62 -22.52
C PRO A 62 -17.80 -16.19 -21.98
N VAL A 63 -17.71 -16.00 -20.66
CA VAL A 63 -17.84 -14.67 -20.03
C VAL A 63 -16.65 -13.79 -20.39
N VAL A 64 -15.43 -14.31 -20.28
CA VAL A 64 -14.21 -13.57 -20.62
C VAL A 64 -14.23 -13.12 -22.08
N ILE A 65 -14.59 -14.00 -23.00
CA ILE A 65 -14.69 -13.64 -24.43
C ILE A 65 -15.77 -12.58 -24.68
N ALA A 66 -16.92 -12.66 -23.99
CA ALA A 66 -17.95 -11.64 -24.10
C ALA A 66 -17.45 -10.26 -23.64
N GLN A 67 -16.77 -10.19 -22.48
CA GLN A 67 -16.18 -8.96 -21.96
C GLN A 67 -15.11 -8.37 -22.91
N TYR A 68 -14.27 -9.21 -23.52
CA TYR A 68 -13.31 -8.73 -24.53
C TYR A 68 -13.99 -8.16 -25.77
N LYS A 69 -15.06 -8.81 -26.25
CA LYS A 69 -15.83 -8.30 -27.40
C LYS A 69 -16.45 -6.94 -27.11
N GLU A 70 -17.05 -6.78 -25.93
CA GLU A 70 -17.60 -5.50 -25.46
C GLU A 70 -16.51 -4.43 -25.39
N LEU A 71 -15.36 -4.74 -24.79
CA LEU A 71 -14.22 -3.83 -24.72
C LEU A 71 -13.74 -3.40 -26.12
N PHE A 72 -13.65 -4.34 -27.08
CA PHE A 72 -13.24 -4.01 -28.44
C PHE A 72 -14.25 -3.11 -29.17
N GLN A 73 -15.54 -3.34 -28.96
CA GLN A 73 -16.60 -2.47 -29.49
C GLN A 73 -16.51 -1.06 -28.90
N GLU A 74 -16.35 -0.95 -27.57
CA GLU A 74 -16.17 0.33 -26.89
C GLU A 74 -14.94 1.08 -27.41
N LEU A 75 -13.79 0.40 -27.53
CA LEU A 75 -12.56 1.00 -28.04
C LEU A 75 -12.66 1.41 -29.52
N ALA A 76 -13.48 0.72 -30.32
CA ALA A 76 -13.76 1.13 -31.70
C ALA A 76 -14.59 2.42 -31.73
N ALA A 77 -15.68 2.49 -30.97
CA ALA A 77 -16.54 3.67 -30.87
C ALA A 77 -15.76 4.92 -30.35
N ARG A 78 -14.86 4.72 -29.37
CA ARG A 78 -13.97 5.79 -28.88
C ARG A 78 -13.00 6.30 -29.95
N ARG A 79 -12.49 5.41 -30.83
CA ARG A 79 -11.59 5.81 -31.93
C ARG A 79 -12.33 6.60 -33.01
N GLU A 80 -13.55 6.20 -33.35
CA GLU A 80 -14.40 6.93 -34.31
C GLU A 80 -14.73 8.33 -33.81
N THR A 81 -15.08 8.48 -32.53
CA THR A 81 -15.37 9.79 -31.92
C THR A 81 -14.13 10.66 -31.70
N ALA A 82 -12.97 10.07 -31.38
CA ALA A 82 -11.72 10.82 -31.24
C ALA A 82 -11.18 11.34 -32.58
N ALA A 83 -11.42 10.63 -33.69
CA ALA A 83 -11.08 11.13 -35.03
C ALA A 83 -11.83 12.43 -35.40
N LEU A 84 -12.97 12.68 -34.75
CA LEU A 84 -13.82 13.85 -34.99
C LEU A 84 -13.49 15.05 -34.08
N ASN A 85 -12.78 14.84 -32.97
CA ASN A 85 -12.48 15.88 -31.99
C ASN A 85 -10.98 15.91 -31.67
N GLN A 86 -10.24 16.86 -32.26
CA GLN A 86 -8.86 17.18 -31.85
C GLN A 86 -8.89 17.92 -30.50
N ALA A 87 -9.17 17.21 -29.42
CA ALA A 87 -9.13 17.79 -28.08
C ALA A 87 -7.69 18.25 -27.74
N PRO A 88 -7.53 19.43 -27.13
CA PRO A 88 -6.21 19.92 -26.74
C PRO A 88 -5.56 18.94 -25.76
N ARG A 89 -4.30 18.58 -26.03
CA ARG A 89 -3.49 17.72 -25.16
C ARG A 89 -3.41 18.35 -23.77
N SER A 90 -4.11 17.75 -22.80
CA SER A 90 -3.97 18.10 -21.39
C SER A 90 -2.50 17.97 -20.96
N ARG A 91 -2.01 18.94 -20.19
CA ARG A 91 -0.60 19.16 -19.83
C ARG A 91 -0.06 18.20 -18.76
N ILE A 92 -0.75 17.10 -18.47
CA ILE A 92 -0.21 16.03 -17.62
C ILE A 92 -0.48 14.72 -18.34
N ALA A 93 0.32 14.47 -19.38
CA ALA A 93 0.36 13.15 -19.99
C ALA A 93 1.10 12.23 -19.02
N VAL A 94 0.36 11.55 -18.14
CA VAL A 94 0.79 10.24 -17.65
C VAL A 94 1.11 9.43 -18.90
N HIS A 95 2.33 8.89 -18.98
CA HIS A 95 2.83 8.22 -20.19
C HIS A 95 1.75 7.29 -20.77
N PRO A 96 1.33 7.43 -22.04
CA PRO A 96 0.12 6.78 -22.54
C PRO A 96 0.19 5.24 -22.55
N LEU A 97 1.40 4.69 -22.47
CA LEU A 97 1.64 3.24 -22.36
C LEU A 97 2.00 2.78 -20.94
N ARG A 98 2.13 3.71 -19.98
CA ARG A 98 2.58 3.42 -18.61
C ARG A 98 1.83 4.31 -17.63
N GLY A 99 0.83 3.74 -16.98
CA GLY A 99 0.08 4.40 -15.92
C GLY A 99 0.94 4.67 -14.69
N GLU A 100 0.37 5.43 -13.77
CA GLU A 100 0.98 5.71 -12.47
C GLU A 100 0.60 4.54 -11.52
N PRO A 101 1.56 3.78 -10.97
CA PRO A 101 1.27 2.52 -10.28
C PRO A 101 0.41 2.69 -9.02
N PHE A 102 0.59 3.77 -8.26
CA PHE A 102 -0.24 3.98 -7.07
C PHE A 102 -1.68 4.31 -7.46
N ALA A 103 -1.91 4.96 -8.60
CA ALA A 103 -3.23 5.19 -9.19
C ALA A 103 -3.83 3.91 -9.78
N ASP A 104 -3.07 3.17 -10.59
CA ASP A 104 -3.54 1.96 -11.28
C ASP A 104 -3.94 0.85 -10.29
N PHE A 105 -3.20 0.73 -9.18
CA PHE A 105 -3.42 -0.31 -8.17
C PHE A 105 -4.14 0.17 -6.91
N VAL A 106 -4.65 1.42 -6.88
CA VAL A 106 -5.33 1.97 -5.69
C VAL A 106 -6.50 1.10 -5.22
N GLY A 107 -7.22 0.48 -6.15
CA GLY A 107 -8.38 -0.38 -5.86
C GLY A 107 -8.05 -1.68 -5.13
N PHE A 108 -6.78 -2.08 -5.07
CA PHE A 108 -6.34 -3.26 -4.31
C PHE A 108 -6.10 -2.96 -2.83
N ALA A 109 -5.90 -1.69 -2.45
CA ALA A 109 -5.61 -1.31 -1.09
C ALA A 109 -6.90 -1.29 -0.25
N THR A 110 -6.96 -2.06 0.84
CA THR A 110 -8.06 -1.98 1.81
C THR A 110 -8.18 -0.57 2.41
N GLN A 111 -7.04 0.10 2.60
CA GLN A 111 -6.96 1.48 3.07
C GLN A 111 -5.78 2.19 2.39
N VAL A 112 -5.94 3.48 2.15
CA VAL A 112 -4.88 4.37 1.68
C VAL A 112 -4.51 5.30 2.84
N LEU A 113 -3.22 5.56 3.04
CA LEU A 113 -2.77 6.52 4.05
C LEU A 113 -3.39 7.89 3.75
N ARG A 114 -4.13 8.44 4.72
CA ARG A 114 -4.79 9.75 4.62
C ARG A 114 -4.12 10.73 5.57
N PRO A 115 -4.25 12.05 5.34
CA PRO A 115 -3.77 13.06 6.30
C PRO A 115 -4.28 12.83 7.73
N ARG A 116 -5.51 12.34 7.88
CA ARG A 116 -6.14 12.03 9.17
C ARG A 116 -5.80 10.65 9.76
N SER A 117 -4.99 9.83 9.09
CA SER A 117 -4.63 8.50 9.60
C SER A 117 -3.81 8.64 10.87
N SER A 118 -4.29 8.08 11.97
CA SER A 118 -3.59 8.02 13.25
C SER A 118 -2.46 6.99 13.17
N LEU A 119 -1.25 7.38 13.58
CA LEU A 119 -0.06 6.55 13.54
C LEU A 119 0.44 6.28 14.95
N ARG A 120 0.94 5.07 15.19
CA ARG A 120 1.51 4.64 16.47
C ARG A 120 2.71 3.76 16.23
N LEU A 121 3.59 3.67 17.22
CA LEU A 121 4.63 2.66 17.22
C LEU A 121 4.03 1.28 17.48
N ARG A 122 4.50 0.26 16.76
CA ARG A 122 4.13 -1.13 17.02
C ARG A 122 5.12 -1.74 18.01
N GLY A 123 4.64 -1.97 19.23
CA GLY A 123 5.43 -2.51 20.34
C GLY A 123 6.37 -1.48 20.98
N GLU A 124 7.10 -1.89 22.02
CA GLU A 124 8.24 -1.12 22.52
C GLU A 124 9.34 -1.23 21.46
N LEU A 125 9.63 -0.15 20.73
CA LEU A 125 10.84 -0.13 19.91
C LEU A 125 12.03 -0.25 20.88
N PRO A 126 12.79 -1.36 20.90
CA PRO A 126 14.07 -1.34 21.59
C PRO A 126 14.90 -0.26 20.88
N GLY A 127 15.74 0.49 21.59
CA GLY A 127 16.49 1.62 21.03
C GLY A 127 17.31 1.32 19.74
N THR A 128 17.47 0.05 19.36
CA THR A 128 18.13 -0.44 18.14
C THR A 128 17.20 -1.12 17.11
N GLY A 129 15.87 -1.08 17.31
CA GLY A 129 14.90 -1.80 16.49
C GLY A 129 14.90 -1.36 15.02
N PHE A 130 14.92 -0.04 14.78
CA PHE A 130 15.08 0.50 13.43
C PHE A 130 16.42 0.14 12.82
N ASP A 131 17.52 0.27 13.57
CA ASP A 131 18.87 -0.02 13.06
C ASP A 131 19.02 -1.48 12.62
N ARG A 132 18.47 -2.43 13.39
CA ARG A 132 18.46 -3.85 13.03
C ARG A 132 17.71 -4.09 11.73
N VAL A 133 16.52 -3.51 11.59
CA VAL A 133 15.71 -3.66 10.38
C VAL A 133 16.37 -2.98 9.18
N ASN A 134 17.03 -1.84 9.40
CA ASN A 134 17.73 -1.08 8.37
C ASN A 134 19.04 -1.77 7.92
N GLN A 135 19.63 -2.67 8.72
CA GLN A 135 20.79 -3.45 8.28
C GLN A 135 20.45 -4.47 7.18
N VAL A 136 19.19 -4.89 7.06
CA VAL A 136 18.77 -5.84 6.00
C VAL A 136 18.87 -5.17 4.63
N ALA A 137 19.63 -5.76 3.70
CA ALA A 137 19.87 -5.19 2.37
C ALA A 137 18.57 -4.93 1.59
N LEU A 138 17.60 -5.85 1.69
CA LEU A 138 16.31 -5.72 1.02
C LEU A 138 15.48 -4.53 1.51
N ASN A 139 15.63 -4.14 2.78
CA ASN A 139 14.89 -3.00 3.34
C ASN A 139 15.45 -1.66 2.86
N ARG A 140 16.74 -1.63 2.50
CA ARG A 140 17.43 -0.46 1.92
C ARG A 140 17.34 -0.41 0.40
N ALA A 141 16.93 -1.49 -0.25
CA ALA A 141 16.78 -1.52 -1.69
C ALA A 141 15.66 -0.58 -2.15
N PHE A 142 15.88 0.07 -3.30
CA PHE A 142 14.90 0.97 -3.93
C PHE A 142 14.50 2.19 -3.07
N SER A 143 15.42 2.68 -2.22
CA SER A 143 15.20 3.78 -1.26
C SER A 143 15.02 5.17 -1.86
N ARG A 144 15.10 5.32 -3.19
CA ARG A 144 15.03 6.61 -3.88
C ARG A 144 13.73 7.40 -3.63
N LEU A 145 12.66 6.74 -3.19
CA LEU A 145 11.34 7.36 -3.04
C LEU A 145 10.96 7.66 -1.58
N HIS A 146 11.65 7.12 -0.59
CA HIS A 146 11.39 7.45 0.81
C HIS A 146 12.51 8.30 1.41
N GLY A 147 12.25 8.78 2.63
CA GLY A 147 13.15 9.63 3.38
C GLY A 147 14.46 8.97 3.80
N THR A 148 15.36 9.78 4.34
CA THR A 148 16.64 9.28 4.85
C THR A 148 16.45 8.47 6.14
N PRO A 149 17.44 7.66 6.55
CA PRO A 149 17.40 6.97 7.85
C PRO A 149 17.21 7.94 9.03
N GLU A 150 17.73 9.15 8.95
CA GLU A 150 17.58 10.20 9.98
C GLU A 150 16.13 10.68 10.05
N GLU A 151 15.50 10.93 8.90
CA GLU A 151 14.07 11.27 8.85
C GLU A 151 13.20 10.13 9.38
N ALA A 152 13.54 8.89 9.03
CA ALA A 152 12.84 7.71 9.55
C ALA A 152 12.97 7.60 11.08
N ARG A 153 14.17 7.81 11.64
CA ARG A 153 14.37 7.85 13.11
C ARG A 153 13.56 8.98 13.74
N ARG A 154 13.55 10.16 13.12
CA ARG A 154 12.79 11.30 13.61
C ARG A 154 11.28 11.03 13.67
N ILE A 155 10.73 10.35 12.66
CA ILE A 155 9.33 9.90 12.66
C ILE A 155 9.05 9.00 13.87
N LEU A 156 9.94 8.03 14.13
CA LEU A 156 9.78 7.09 15.25
C LEU A 156 9.89 7.80 16.60
N GLU A 157 10.81 8.75 16.75
CA GLU A 157 10.95 9.58 17.96
C GLU A 157 9.68 10.41 18.24
N LEU A 158 9.13 11.07 17.22
CA LEU A 158 7.91 11.87 17.35
C LEU A 158 6.74 11.00 17.80
N LEU A 159 6.60 9.80 17.23
CA LEU A 159 5.55 8.84 17.60
C LEU A 159 5.77 8.16 18.96
N ALA A 160 7.02 8.08 19.42
CA ALA A 160 7.35 7.64 20.77
C ALA A 160 6.94 8.68 21.81
N ALA A 161 7.19 9.96 21.51
CA ALA A 161 6.83 11.07 22.39
C ALA A 161 5.31 11.32 22.43
N GLU A 162 4.64 11.22 21.28
CA GLU A 162 3.20 11.44 21.16
C GLU A 162 2.54 10.34 20.30
N PRO A 163 2.07 9.26 20.95
CA PRO A 163 1.35 8.20 20.24
C PRO A 163 0.01 8.69 19.69
N GLY A 164 -0.32 8.33 18.44
CA GLY A 164 -1.61 8.66 17.83
C GLY A 164 -1.60 9.93 16.98
N LEU A 165 -0.43 10.54 16.75
CA LEU A 165 -0.27 11.63 15.81
C LEU A 165 -0.85 11.27 14.44
N THR A 166 -1.57 12.22 13.84
CA THR A 166 -2.05 12.06 12.47
C THR A 166 -0.90 12.22 11.49
N ALA A 167 -1.00 11.59 10.31
CA ALA A 167 -0.03 11.81 9.23
C ALA A 167 0.14 13.31 8.89
N ALA A 168 -0.94 14.10 8.92
CA ALA A 168 -0.89 15.54 8.69
C ALA A 168 -0.08 16.28 9.75
N THR A 169 -0.31 15.99 11.04
CA THR A 169 0.43 16.60 12.15
C THR A 169 1.90 16.23 12.09
N LEU A 170 2.19 14.97 11.79
CA LEU A 170 3.55 14.47 11.67
C LEU A 170 4.30 15.16 10.52
N LEU A 171 3.64 15.38 9.36
CA LEU A 171 4.23 16.09 8.23
C LEU A 171 4.61 17.55 8.53
N GLN A 172 3.93 18.21 9.47
CA GLN A 172 4.27 19.59 9.88
C GLN A 172 5.63 19.68 10.58
N SER A 173 6.17 18.55 11.07
CA SER A 173 7.50 18.48 11.69
C SER A 173 8.64 18.40 10.68
N PHE A 174 8.34 18.39 9.38
CA PHE A 174 9.32 18.26 8.29
C PHE A 174 9.19 19.41 7.28
N PRO A 175 10.25 19.74 6.52
CA PRO A 175 10.17 20.74 5.46
C PRO A 175 9.11 20.36 4.41
N PRO A 176 8.29 21.29 3.89
CA PRO A 176 7.25 20.99 2.91
C PRO A 176 7.78 20.29 1.64
N ALA A 177 8.99 20.61 1.21
CA ALA A 177 9.65 19.98 0.07
C ALA A 177 9.96 18.48 0.28
N ARG A 178 9.93 18.00 1.53
CA ARG A 178 10.16 16.59 1.88
C ARG A 178 8.86 15.82 2.07
N ALA A 179 7.69 16.45 1.99
CA ALA A 179 6.41 15.84 2.36
C ALA A 179 6.14 14.49 1.67
N GLU A 180 6.37 14.39 0.35
CA GLU A 180 6.16 13.15 -0.40
C GLU A 180 7.08 12.01 0.09
N PHE A 181 8.36 12.32 0.33
CA PHE A 181 9.31 11.36 0.88
C PHE A 181 8.89 10.89 2.27
N ILE A 182 8.41 11.80 3.13
CA ILE A 182 7.94 11.47 4.48
C ILE A 182 6.69 10.58 4.43
N ILE A 183 5.71 10.87 3.56
CA ILE A 183 4.54 10.02 3.35
C ILE A 183 4.97 8.60 2.99
N LEU A 184 5.92 8.46 2.07
CA LEU A 184 6.44 7.18 1.63
C LEU A 184 7.27 6.50 2.74
N THR A 185 8.04 7.24 3.53
CA THR A 185 8.72 6.71 4.73
C THR A 185 7.73 6.13 5.73
N ILE A 186 6.59 6.78 5.97
CA ILE A 186 5.56 6.27 6.90
C ILE A 186 5.06 4.90 6.41
N VAL A 187 4.74 4.77 5.12
CA VAL A 187 4.25 3.50 4.57
C VAL A 187 5.35 2.43 4.59
N TRP A 188 6.60 2.81 4.33
CA TRP A 188 7.74 1.92 4.43
C TRP A 188 7.96 1.42 5.87
N LEU A 189 7.93 2.30 6.87
CA LEU A 189 8.01 1.92 8.29
C LEU A 189 6.83 1.03 8.72
N ALA A 190 5.64 1.28 8.17
CA ALA A 190 4.47 0.40 8.36
C ALA A 190 4.68 -0.99 7.74
N LYS A 191 5.23 -1.08 6.53
CA LYS A 191 5.61 -2.33 5.87
C LYS A 191 6.64 -3.12 6.68
N LEU A 192 7.61 -2.43 7.27
CA LEU A 192 8.62 -3.01 8.15
C LEU A 192 8.05 -3.49 9.50
N GLY A 193 6.77 -3.20 9.78
CA GLY A 193 6.12 -3.57 11.02
C GLY A 193 6.53 -2.70 12.20
N LEU A 194 7.13 -1.52 11.97
CA LEU A 194 7.52 -0.59 13.03
C LEU A 194 6.37 0.35 13.42
N LEU A 195 5.42 0.56 12.51
CA LEU A 195 4.23 1.37 12.75
C LEU A 195 2.96 0.53 12.79
N ASP A 196 1.99 1.04 13.54
CA ASP A 196 0.59 0.70 13.43
C ASP A 196 -0.20 1.91 12.92
N TRP A 197 -1.18 1.63 12.07
CA TRP A 197 -2.03 2.62 11.39
C TRP A 197 -3.51 2.29 11.49
N LEU A 198 -3.84 1.19 12.18
CA LEU A 198 -5.21 0.84 12.47
C LEU A 198 -5.66 1.60 13.73
N GLU A 199 -6.90 2.05 13.72
CA GLU A 199 -7.52 2.58 14.93
C GLU A 199 -7.46 1.50 16.02
N ALA A 200 -7.20 1.91 17.27
CA ALA A 200 -7.34 0.96 18.38
C ALA A 200 -8.78 0.48 18.40
N SER A 201 -9.00 -0.80 18.09
CA SER A 201 -10.25 -1.44 18.48
C SER A 201 -10.41 -1.29 19.99
N PRO A 202 -11.57 -0.82 20.50
CA PRO A 202 -11.81 -0.62 21.93
C PRO A 202 -12.00 -1.96 22.69
N GLY A 203 -11.06 -2.91 22.54
CA GLY A 203 -11.19 -4.24 23.15
C GLY A 203 -9.90 -5.04 23.38
N SER A 204 -8.71 -4.51 23.07
CA SER A 204 -7.45 -5.25 23.22
C SER A 204 -6.58 -4.86 24.44
N ALA A 205 -7.10 -4.04 25.35
CA ALA A 205 -6.34 -3.53 26.50
C ALA A 205 -6.38 -4.40 27.78
N SER A 206 -6.97 -5.61 27.78
CA SER A 206 -7.26 -6.31 29.05
C SER A 206 -6.69 -7.73 29.22
N ILE A 207 -5.81 -8.24 28.35
CA ILE A 207 -5.37 -9.64 28.45
C ILE A 207 -4.00 -9.82 29.14
N VAL A 208 -3.23 -8.78 29.45
CA VAL A 208 -1.84 -8.96 29.94
C VAL A 208 -1.67 -8.86 31.47
N GLN A 209 -2.74 -8.66 32.27
CA GLN A 209 -2.58 -8.37 33.71
C GLN A 209 -3.08 -9.42 34.71
N GLN A 210 -3.33 -10.68 34.30
CA GLN A 210 -3.63 -11.75 35.25
C GLN A 210 -2.90 -13.06 34.93
N SER A 211 -1.60 -13.11 35.22
CA SER A 211 -0.93 -14.34 35.63
C SER A 211 0.34 -13.95 36.39
N GLY A 212 0.22 -13.91 37.72
CA GLY A 212 1.25 -13.43 38.62
C GLY A 212 0.73 -13.29 40.04
N ALA A 213 0.24 -14.38 40.60
CA ALA A 213 0.10 -14.62 42.04
C ALA A 213 0.18 -16.12 42.28
#